data_AF-A0A2E9CUF2-F1
#
_entry.id   AF-A0A2E9CUF2-F1
#
_cell.length_a   1.000
_cell.length_b   1.000
_cell.length_c   1.000
_cell.angle_alpha   90.00
_cell.angle_beta   90.00
_cell.angle_gamma   90.00
#
_symmetry.space_group_name_H-M   'P 1'
#
loop_
_entity.id
_entity.type
_entity.pdbx_description
1 polymer ?
#
loop_
_entity_poly.entity_id
_entity_poly.type
_entity_poly.pdbx_seq_one_letter_code
_entity_poly.pdbx_strand_id
1 'polypeptide(L)'
;MVEIPEQGWQSPEPLAIQPCAITGGTQLRIALPDAWTKNLLAAARNAARYFPLPVTLSGTPLPREDFLAEAVRVENWQGCRIGIFSWRGYQPIDMARINFHGLTVPCDLPFVSEVGKIDKWCVKVDIIDAPDLQLVLPARKEMIRNAGLDALKIAAEAAIYRMICDNGDHRLGFTEWTRARALGIMLPHAAPWLPCWAPMTADSMGCDQGEPISSPDMLVVPAMEIDLQQGAAPILDAPEKLGMRTVRIAPEFSGYDWYDRLPRLQTLAFVIEQNGLEHIYEADTELDPSCTSGRADAITLELGIADCALPGATLTKRCFPLELLVCRNEGYDLDDAIILIGGNAVVSPDDLAWQMEQSLFRASDDSDCDSWETQQDNFQRSARNNAYALLLSEEEALLRQIRDRLTDKVQWLIPPDRTLTVTATRTGVELTLEPAP
;
A
#
# COMPACT_ATOMS: atom_id res chain seq x y z
N MET A 1 25.76 -8.36 57.38
CA MET A 1 24.42 -8.95 57.33
C MET A 1 23.47 -7.93 57.91
N VAL A 2 22.38 -7.68 57.21
CA VAL A 2 21.29 -6.83 57.64
C VAL A 2 20.02 -7.67 57.46
N GLU A 3 19.19 -7.74 58.49
CA GLU A 3 17.88 -8.36 58.42
C GLU A 3 16.84 -7.25 58.44
N ILE A 4 15.98 -7.22 57.42
CA ILE A 4 14.92 -6.22 57.29
C ILE A 4 13.60 -6.88 57.68
N PRO A 5 13.06 -6.62 58.89
CA PRO A 5 11.76 -7.14 59.28
C PRO A 5 10.65 -6.46 58.47
N GLU A 6 9.43 -7.00 58.47
CA GLU A 6 8.31 -6.50 57.66
C GLU A 6 8.02 -4.99 57.90
N GLN A 7 8.02 -4.58 59.17
CA GLN A 7 7.89 -3.18 59.59
C GLN A 7 9.12 -2.32 59.27
N GLY A 8 10.28 -2.94 59.05
CA GLY A 8 11.55 -2.27 58.75
C GLY A 8 11.60 -1.62 57.37
N TRP A 9 10.69 -1.96 56.46
CA TRP A 9 10.58 -1.32 55.14
C TRP A 9 9.96 0.08 55.18
N GLN A 10 9.23 0.39 56.25
CA GLN A 10 8.49 1.66 56.41
C GLN A 10 8.90 2.42 57.68
N SER A 11 9.65 1.78 58.59
CA SER A 11 10.13 2.41 59.81
C SER A 11 11.27 3.40 59.54
N PRO A 12 11.27 4.59 60.18
CA PRO A 12 12.40 5.51 60.14
C PRO A 12 13.58 5.06 61.02
N GLU A 13 13.44 3.98 61.79
CA GLU A 13 14.50 3.48 62.67
C GLU A 13 15.66 2.84 61.87
N PRO A 14 16.92 3.17 62.19
CA PRO A 14 18.07 2.56 61.52
C PRO A 14 18.15 1.05 61.72
N LEU A 15 18.45 0.33 60.63
CA LEU A 15 18.67 -1.11 60.68
C LEU A 15 20.07 -1.44 61.23
N ALA A 16 20.14 -2.43 62.12
CA ALA A 16 21.40 -2.88 62.68
C ALA A 16 22.24 -3.65 61.64
N ILE A 17 23.51 -3.24 61.46
CA ILE A 17 24.46 -3.88 60.55
C ILE A 17 25.40 -4.78 61.34
N GLN A 18 25.46 -6.06 60.98
CA GLN A 18 26.32 -7.05 61.62
C GLN A 18 27.43 -7.55 60.68
N PRO A 19 28.60 -7.97 61.20
CA PRO A 19 29.61 -8.67 60.41
C PRO A 19 29.03 -9.89 59.68
N CYS A 20 29.56 -10.21 58.50
CA CYS A 20 29.12 -11.35 57.69
C CYS A 20 30.33 -12.12 57.16
N ALA A 21 30.17 -13.44 57.05
CA ALA A 21 31.22 -14.34 56.57
C ALA A 21 31.39 -14.34 55.05
N ILE A 22 30.59 -13.57 54.30
CA ILE A 22 30.73 -13.45 52.85
C ILE A 22 32.01 -12.67 52.55
N THR A 23 32.96 -13.34 51.91
CA THR A 23 34.27 -12.79 51.56
C THR A 23 34.29 -12.08 50.19
N GLY A 24 33.22 -12.21 49.39
CA GLY A 24 33.07 -11.53 48.11
C GLY A 24 31.63 -11.55 47.60
N GLY A 25 31.20 -10.44 46.98
CA GLY A 25 29.86 -10.27 46.40
C GLY A 25 28.78 -9.87 47.42
N THR A 26 27.51 -10.02 47.00
CA THR A 26 26.33 -9.66 47.78
C THR A 26 25.34 -10.82 47.79
N GLN A 27 24.81 -11.19 48.96
CA GLN A 27 23.74 -12.17 49.09
C GLN A 27 22.47 -11.49 49.62
N LEU A 28 21.37 -11.65 48.90
CA LEU A 28 20.04 -11.23 49.32
C LEU A 28 19.19 -12.47 49.59
N ARG A 29 18.54 -12.53 50.76
CA ARG A 29 17.63 -13.61 51.14
C ARG A 29 16.24 -13.01 51.30
N ILE A 30 15.30 -13.48 50.51
CA ILE A 30 13.91 -13.03 50.50
C ILE A 30 13.03 -14.26 50.76
N ALA A 31 12.10 -14.16 51.70
CA ALA A 31 11.08 -15.18 51.87
C ALA A 31 10.17 -15.16 50.64
N LEU A 32 10.25 -16.21 49.82
CA LEU A 32 9.50 -16.29 48.57
C LEU A 32 8.06 -16.75 48.87
N PRO A 33 7.02 -15.95 48.57
CA PRO A 33 5.63 -16.39 48.74
C PRO A 33 5.28 -17.52 47.77
N ASP A 34 4.47 -18.49 48.21
CA ASP A 34 4.05 -19.64 47.37
C ASP A 34 3.39 -19.21 46.05
N ALA A 35 2.69 -18.07 46.06
CA ALA A 35 2.07 -17.50 44.86
C ALA A 35 3.09 -17.14 43.76
N TRP A 36 4.34 -16.80 44.12
CA TRP A 36 5.38 -16.39 43.17
C TRP A 36 6.14 -17.59 42.60
N THR A 37 6.15 -18.72 43.31
CA THR A 37 6.85 -19.94 42.91
C THR A 37 6.38 -20.45 41.54
N LYS A 38 5.09 -20.30 41.22
CA LYS A 38 4.51 -20.75 39.94
C LYS A 38 5.10 -20.03 38.72
N ASN A 39 5.45 -18.75 38.85
CA ASN A 39 5.92 -17.92 37.74
C ASN A 39 7.44 -17.62 37.81
N LEU A 40 8.13 -18.07 38.86
CA LEU A 40 9.52 -17.73 39.12
C LEU A 40 10.44 -18.10 37.95
N LEU A 41 10.30 -19.31 37.39
CA LEU A 41 11.14 -19.75 36.28
C LEU A 41 10.94 -18.88 35.03
N ALA A 42 9.69 -18.54 34.70
CA ALA A 42 9.38 -17.70 33.55
C ALA A 42 9.90 -16.27 33.74
N ALA A 43 9.69 -15.69 34.92
CA ALA A 43 10.20 -14.38 35.27
C ALA A 43 11.73 -14.32 35.24
N ALA A 44 12.40 -15.33 35.81
CA ALA A 44 13.86 -15.44 35.81
C ALA A 44 14.43 -15.59 34.39
N ARG A 45 13.79 -16.41 33.54
CA ARG A 45 14.18 -16.54 32.12
C ARG A 45 14.04 -15.22 31.38
N ASN A 46 12.91 -14.52 31.55
CA ASN A 46 12.68 -13.23 30.89
C ASN A 46 13.70 -12.18 31.34
N ALA A 47 13.99 -12.10 32.65
CA ALA A 47 14.97 -11.16 33.18
C ALA A 47 16.42 -11.50 32.75
N ALA A 48 16.76 -12.78 32.69
CA ALA A 48 18.11 -13.24 32.31
C ALA A 48 18.38 -13.12 30.80
N ARG A 49 17.33 -13.17 29.96
CA ARG A 49 17.44 -13.30 28.50
C ARG A 49 18.41 -12.28 27.89
N TYR A 50 18.32 -11.01 28.25
CA TYR A 50 19.19 -9.94 27.74
C TYR A 50 20.08 -9.33 28.83
N PHE A 51 20.22 -10.02 29.97
CA PHE A 51 21.07 -9.56 31.07
C PHE A 51 22.55 -9.72 30.71
N PRO A 52 23.42 -8.73 30.97
CA PRO A 52 24.82 -8.79 30.54
C PRO A 52 25.64 -9.89 31.22
N LEU A 53 25.24 -10.35 32.41
CA LEU A 53 25.98 -11.37 33.18
C LEU A 53 25.30 -12.75 33.12
N PRO A 54 26.06 -13.85 33.29
CA PRO A 54 25.48 -15.18 33.42
C PRO A 54 24.54 -15.27 34.63
N VAL A 55 23.35 -15.86 34.43
CA VAL A 55 22.36 -16.08 35.49
C VAL A 55 22.10 -17.58 35.63
N THR A 56 22.10 -18.08 36.86
CA THR A 56 21.72 -19.46 37.17
C THR A 56 20.50 -19.48 38.08
N LEU A 57 19.55 -20.37 37.82
CA LEU A 57 18.46 -20.68 38.75
C LEU A 57 18.63 -22.12 39.26
N SER A 58 18.74 -22.27 40.58
CA SER A 58 18.97 -23.59 41.22
C SER A 58 20.18 -24.34 40.64
N GLY A 59 21.27 -23.62 40.36
CA GLY A 59 22.50 -24.20 39.77
C GLY A 59 22.43 -24.46 38.26
N THR A 60 21.28 -24.27 37.63
CA THR A 60 21.12 -24.45 36.17
C THR A 60 21.29 -23.10 35.46
N PRO A 61 22.19 -22.98 34.46
CA PRO A 61 22.31 -21.78 33.65
C PRO A 61 21.01 -21.45 32.90
N LEU A 62 20.61 -20.18 32.90
CA LEU A 62 19.48 -19.70 32.11
C LEU A 62 19.95 -19.26 30.71
N PRO A 63 19.12 -19.42 29.67
CA PRO A 63 19.47 -18.99 28.32
C PRO A 63 19.63 -17.47 28.26
N ARG A 64 20.62 -17.03 27.48
CA ARG A 64 20.95 -15.63 27.24
C ARG A 64 21.12 -15.40 25.74
N GLU A 65 20.65 -14.26 25.28
CA GLU A 65 20.69 -13.79 23.90
C GLU A 65 21.28 -12.38 23.86
N ASP A 66 21.95 -12.03 22.76
CA ASP A 66 22.26 -10.62 22.50
C ASP A 66 20.98 -9.92 22.04
N PHE A 67 20.61 -8.82 22.68
CA PHE A 67 19.44 -8.02 22.33
C PHE A 67 19.47 -7.53 20.87
N LEU A 68 20.69 -7.40 20.31
CA LEU A 68 20.92 -6.94 18.94
C LEU A 68 21.37 -8.08 18.00
N ALA A 69 21.19 -9.35 18.37
CA ALA A 69 21.71 -10.50 17.61
C ALA A 69 21.30 -10.52 16.12
N GLU A 70 20.08 -10.09 15.82
CA GLU A 70 19.52 -10.08 14.46
C GLU A 70 19.71 -8.74 13.73
N ALA A 71 20.46 -7.80 14.32
CA ALA A 71 20.73 -6.53 13.68
C ALA A 71 21.59 -6.74 12.43
N VAL A 72 21.22 -6.10 11.32
CA VAL A 72 22.00 -6.09 10.08
C VAL A 72 23.36 -5.42 10.32
N ARG A 73 23.37 -4.42 11.20
CA ARG A 73 24.57 -3.69 11.62
C ARG A 73 24.41 -3.21 13.05
N VAL A 74 25.50 -3.12 13.79
CA VAL A 74 25.55 -2.50 15.12
C VAL A 74 26.59 -1.39 15.13
N GLU A 75 26.21 -0.21 15.64
CA GLU A 75 27.10 0.92 15.87
C GLU A 75 27.22 1.22 17.37
N ASN A 76 28.38 1.71 17.80
CA ASN A 76 28.58 2.15 19.18
C ASN A 76 28.40 3.67 19.28
N TRP A 77 27.67 4.14 20.28
CA TRP A 77 27.45 5.57 20.52
C TRP A 77 27.27 5.83 22.02
N GLN A 78 28.14 6.65 22.62
CA GLN A 78 28.05 7.14 24.01
C GLN A 78 27.60 6.08 25.03
N GLY A 79 28.26 4.92 25.04
CA GLY A 79 27.94 3.84 25.98
C GLY A 79 26.68 3.04 25.63
N CYS A 80 26.16 3.19 24.41
CA CYS A 80 25.08 2.38 23.84
C CYS A 80 25.59 1.62 22.61
N ARG A 81 24.96 0.48 22.34
CA ARG A 81 25.01 -0.23 21.06
C ARG A 81 23.69 0.02 20.33
N ILE A 82 23.75 0.55 19.11
CA ILE A 82 22.59 0.82 18.25
C ILE A 82 22.57 -0.25 17.16
N GLY A 83 21.63 -1.17 17.22
CA GLY A 83 21.41 -2.18 16.19
C GLY A 83 20.40 -1.68 15.14
N ILE A 84 20.77 -1.75 13.87
CA ILE A 84 19.92 -1.41 12.73
C ILE A 84 19.27 -2.68 12.16
N PHE A 85 17.97 -2.63 11.89
CA PHE A 85 17.17 -3.75 11.42
C PHE A 85 16.39 -3.35 10.15
N SER A 86 16.28 -4.26 9.20
CA SER A 86 15.30 -4.19 8.12
C SER A 86 14.07 -4.97 8.54
N TRP A 87 12.94 -4.28 8.77
CA TRP A 87 11.73 -4.88 9.31
C TRP A 87 10.60 -4.90 8.29
N ARG A 88 9.92 -6.05 8.15
CA ARG A 88 8.72 -6.20 7.32
C ARG A 88 7.45 -6.10 8.16
N GLY A 89 6.48 -5.33 7.67
CA GLY A 89 5.13 -5.28 8.23
C GLY A 89 4.99 -4.38 9.47
N TYR A 90 3.87 -4.55 10.16
CA TYR A 90 3.49 -3.74 11.33
C TYR A 90 4.38 -4.04 12.53
N GLN A 91 4.82 -2.99 13.23
CA GLN A 91 5.50 -3.12 14.52
C GLN A 91 4.50 -2.85 15.64
N PRO A 92 4.35 -3.79 16.61
CA PRO A 92 3.54 -3.54 17.80
C PRO A 92 4.03 -2.29 18.55
N ILE A 93 3.10 -1.47 19.02
CA ILE A 93 3.39 -0.23 19.76
C ILE A 93 4.16 -0.52 21.07
N ASP A 94 3.95 -1.70 21.65
CA ASP A 94 4.57 -2.18 22.88
C ASP A 94 5.87 -2.97 22.65
N MET A 95 6.37 -3.02 21.41
CA MET A 95 7.60 -3.73 21.09
C MET A 95 8.77 -3.13 21.89
N ALA A 96 9.53 -4.01 22.56
CA ALA A 96 10.76 -3.64 23.24
C ALA A 96 11.80 -3.09 22.24
N ARG A 97 12.22 -1.84 22.45
CA ARG A 97 13.16 -1.12 21.58
C ARG A 97 14.46 -0.75 22.27
N ILE A 98 14.47 -0.71 23.61
CA ILE A 98 15.65 -0.43 24.42
C ILE A 98 15.84 -1.54 25.45
N ASN A 99 17.05 -2.05 25.58
CA ASN A 99 17.48 -2.92 26.68
C ASN A 99 18.32 -2.13 27.69
N PHE A 100 17.84 -2.07 28.94
CA PHE A 100 18.55 -1.50 30.07
C PHE A 100 19.00 -2.65 30.98
N HIS A 101 20.15 -3.25 30.67
CA HIS A 101 20.72 -4.37 31.43
C HIS A 101 19.71 -5.49 31.75
N GLY A 102 19.01 -6.01 30.73
CA GLY A 102 18.02 -7.08 30.88
C GLY A 102 16.58 -6.60 31.12
N LEU A 103 16.38 -5.33 31.51
CA LEU A 103 15.06 -4.70 31.55
C LEU A 103 14.77 -4.06 30.19
N THR A 104 13.89 -4.67 29.41
CA THR A 104 13.51 -4.13 28.10
C THR A 104 12.27 -3.24 28.20
N VAL A 105 12.29 -2.12 27.48
CA VAL A 105 11.20 -1.15 27.46
C VAL A 105 10.85 -0.73 26.04
N PRO A 106 9.57 -0.43 25.75
CA PRO A 106 9.19 0.24 24.52
C PRO A 106 9.74 1.67 24.52
N CYS A 107 10.13 2.13 23.34
CA CYS A 107 10.58 3.50 23.12
C CYS A 107 10.34 3.88 21.66
N ASP A 108 9.78 5.06 21.45
CA ASP A 108 9.60 5.66 20.13
C ASP A 108 10.97 6.05 19.55
N LEU A 109 11.62 5.09 18.89
CA LEU A 109 12.89 5.28 18.20
C LEU A 109 12.64 5.45 16.70
N PRO A 110 13.51 6.19 15.98
CA PRO A 110 13.29 6.53 14.57
C PRO A 110 13.12 5.29 13.68
N PHE A 111 12.38 5.49 12.60
CA PHE A 111 12.25 4.58 11.48
C PHE A 111 12.39 5.38 10.18
N VAL A 112 12.92 4.75 9.14
CA VAL A 112 13.04 5.36 7.82
C VAL A 112 12.52 4.38 6.79
N SER A 113 11.68 4.86 5.87
CA SER A 113 11.13 4.07 4.77
C SER A 113 11.69 4.58 3.45
N GLU A 114 11.89 3.66 2.52
CA GLU A 114 12.31 3.98 1.16
C GLU A 114 11.10 3.80 0.23
N VAL A 115 10.89 4.75 -0.70
CA VAL A 115 9.73 4.76 -1.59
C VAL A 115 9.72 3.51 -2.47
N GLY A 116 8.61 2.76 -2.43
CA GLY A 116 8.44 1.50 -3.15
C GLY A 116 9.07 0.28 -2.46
N LYS A 117 9.66 0.42 -1.26
CA LYS A 117 10.12 -0.72 -0.45
C LYS A 117 9.11 -1.02 0.65
N ILE A 118 8.78 -2.31 0.81
CA ILE A 118 7.91 -2.80 1.91
C ILE A 118 8.64 -2.74 3.25
N ASP A 119 9.95 -3.01 3.22
CA ASP A 119 10.79 -3.07 4.41
C ASP A 119 11.08 -1.65 4.91
N LYS A 120 11.06 -1.50 6.24
CA LYS A 120 11.42 -0.25 6.93
C LYS A 120 12.70 -0.45 7.72
N TRP A 121 13.58 0.54 7.67
CA TRP A 121 14.75 0.59 8.52
C TRP A 121 14.34 1.07 9.90
N CYS A 122 14.76 0.35 10.93
CA CYS A 122 14.48 0.70 12.31
C CYS A 122 15.66 0.31 13.23
N VAL A 123 15.58 0.71 14.49
CA VAL A 123 16.67 0.50 15.44
C VAL A 123 16.21 -0.14 16.75
N LYS A 124 17.08 -0.93 17.36
CA LYS A 124 17.01 -1.27 18.79
C LYS A 124 18.29 -0.82 19.47
N VAL A 125 18.21 -0.46 20.74
CA VAL A 125 19.36 0.05 21.48
C VAL A 125 19.61 -0.81 22.71
N ASP A 126 20.86 -1.19 22.90
CA ASP A 126 21.34 -1.87 24.10
C ASP A 126 22.25 -0.93 24.89
N ILE A 127 21.88 -0.62 26.13
CA ILE A 127 22.60 0.32 27.00
C ILE A 127 23.69 -0.44 27.76
N ILE A 128 24.92 0.07 27.65
CA ILE A 128 26.12 -0.46 28.34
C ILE A 128 26.53 0.46 29.49
N ASP A 129 26.70 1.76 29.23
CA ASP A 129 27.09 2.76 30.22
C ASP A 129 26.69 4.16 29.74
N ALA A 130 25.41 4.50 29.87
CA ALA A 130 24.84 5.77 29.41
C ALA A 130 24.05 6.44 30.54
N PRO A 131 24.72 7.16 31.47
CA PRO A 131 24.07 7.72 32.67
C PRO A 131 23.02 8.80 32.35
N ASP A 132 23.11 9.42 31.18
CA ASP A 132 22.14 10.41 30.69
C ASP A 132 20.82 9.76 30.24
N LEU A 133 20.79 8.44 30.05
CA LEU A 133 19.59 7.66 29.73
C LEU A 133 19.00 7.06 31.00
N GLN A 134 17.75 7.43 31.32
CA GLN A 134 17.12 7.09 32.59
C GLN A 134 15.73 6.51 32.36
N LEU A 135 15.33 5.62 33.26
CA LEU A 135 13.97 5.05 33.30
C LEU A 135 13.09 5.83 34.27
N VAL A 136 11.82 5.99 33.93
CA VAL A 136 10.83 6.64 34.80
C VAL A 136 10.66 5.83 36.08
N LEU A 137 10.82 6.49 37.22
CA LEU A 137 10.58 5.92 38.54
C LEU A 137 9.09 6.06 38.93
N PRO A 138 8.54 5.16 39.76
CA PRO A 138 9.21 4.00 40.38
C PRO A 138 9.19 2.72 39.52
N ALA A 139 8.29 2.65 38.53
CA ALA A 139 7.95 1.40 37.83
C ALA A 139 8.97 0.96 36.77
N ARG A 140 9.81 1.87 36.27
CA ARG A 140 10.87 1.63 35.26
C ARG A 140 10.35 0.99 33.96
N LYS A 141 9.15 1.37 33.52
CA LYS A 141 8.50 0.81 32.32
C LYS A 141 8.75 1.60 31.04
N GLU A 142 9.28 2.82 31.15
CA GLU A 142 9.48 3.75 30.04
C GLU A 142 10.72 4.61 30.26
N MET A 143 11.26 5.18 29.18
CA MET A 143 12.38 6.12 29.24
C MET A 143 11.92 7.52 29.64
N ILE A 144 12.74 8.21 30.43
CA ILE A 144 12.58 9.65 30.69
C ILE A 144 12.88 10.42 29.39
N ARG A 145 11.97 11.34 29.02
CA ARG A 145 12.22 12.29 27.93
C ARG A 145 13.18 13.36 28.41
N ASN A 146 14.40 13.32 27.93
CA ASN A 146 15.47 14.27 28.25
C ASN A 146 16.40 14.48 27.04
N ALA A 147 17.33 15.40 27.18
CA ALA A 147 18.30 15.71 26.11
C ALA A 147 19.16 14.50 25.71
N GLY A 148 19.44 13.57 26.64
CA GLY A 148 20.18 12.33 26.35
C GLY A 148 19.39 11.40 25.42
N LEU A 149 18.09 11.21 25.68
CA LEU A 149 17.21 10.43 24.82
C LEU A 149 17.03 11.09 23.45
N ASP A 150 16.91 12.42 23.40
CA ASP A 150 16.81 13.16 22.13
C ASP A 150 18.11 13.00 21.31
N ALA A 151 19.27 13.08 21.95
CA ALA A 151 20.55 12.84 21.31
C ALA A 151 20.69 11.38 20.81
N LEU A 152 20.21 10.41 21.58
CA LEU A 152 20.18 8.99 21.16
C LEU A 152 19.29 8.82 19.92
N LYS A 153 18.11 9.44 19.89
CA LYS A 153 17.22 9.37 18.72
C LYS A 153 17.89 9.93 17.47
N ILE A 154 18.57 11.08 17.58
CA ILE A 154 19.33 11.67 16.46
C ILE A 154 20.46 10.74 16.01
N ALA A 155 21.22 10.17 16.95
CA ALA A 155 22.31 9.24 16.64
C ALA A 155 21.81 7.96 15.96
N ALA A 156 20.66 7.45 16.39
CA ALA A 156 20.03 6.28 15.81
C ALA A 156 19.47 6.53 14.40
N GLU A 157 18.86 7.69 14.17
CA GLU A 157 18.43 8.14 12.84
C GLU A 157 19.63 8.26 11.89
N ALA A 158 20.72 8.87 12.36
CA ALA A 158 21.97 8.96 11.61
C ALA A 158 22.56 7.57 11.28
N ALA A 159 22.46 6.61 12.20
CA ALA A 159 22.90 5.23 11.97
C ALA A 159 22.09 4.54 10.86
N ILE A 160 20.78 4.80 10.79
CA ILE A 160 19.94 4.31 9.69
C ILE A 160 20.40 4.89 8.35
N TYR A 161 20.59 6.20 8.24
CA TYR A 161 21.03 6.79 6.97
C TYR A 161 22.43 6.35 6.54
N ARG A 162 23.36 6.11 7.48
CA ARG A 162 24.66 5.49 7.15
C ARG A 162 24.50 4.07 6.59
N MET A 163 23.60 3.27 7.18
CA MET A 163 23.28 1.95 6.64
C MET A 163 22.72 2.04 5.21
N ILE A 164 21.84 2.99 4.95
CA ILE A 164 21.29 3.22 3.61
C ILE A 164 22.37 3.68 2.63
N CYS A 165 23.29 4.55 3.08
CA CYS A 165 24.41 5.03 2.28
C CYS A 165 25.35 3.90 1.86
N ASP A 166 25.65 2.99 2.78
CA ASP A 166 26.54 1.85 2.52
C ASP A 166 25.91 0.82 1.56
N ASN A 167 24.58 0.77 1.46
CA ASN A 167 23.88 -0.05 0.46
C ASN A 167 23.99 0.53 -0.97
N GLY A 168 24.45 1.77 -1.13
CA GLY A 168 24.66 2.44 -2.42
C GLY A 168 23.39 3.05 -2.99
N ASP A 169 22.54 2.23 -3.61
CA ASP A 169 21.32 2.69 -4.28
C ASP A 169 20.15 2.78 -3.29
N HIS A 170 19.60 4.00 -3.14
CA HIS A 170 18.49 4.25 -2.24
C HIS A 170 17.28 4.89 -2.93
N ARG A 171 16.16 4.79 -2.23
CA ARG A 171 14.85 5.31 -2.66
C ARG A 171 14.20 6.25 -1.63
N LEU A 172 15.01 6.87 -0.77
CA LEU A 172 14.55 7.90 0.16
C LEU A 172 13.82 9.05 -0.56
N GLY A 173 12.66 9.44 -0.01
CA GLY A 173 12.00 10.68 -0.38
C GLY A 173 12.87 11.90 -0.10
N PHE A 174 12.56 13.03 -0.74
CA PHE A 174 13.37 14.24 -0.69
C PHE A 174 13.53 14.81 0.72
N THR A 175 12.48 14.72 1.54
CA THR A 175 12.50 15.13 2.96
C THR A 175 13.53 14.33 3.75
N GLU A 176 13.50 13.00 3.64
CA GLU A 176 14.43 12.08 4.32
C GLU A 176 15.87 12.27 3.82
N TRP A 177 16.06 12.47 2.52
CA TRP A 177 17.37 12.75 1.94
C TRP A 177 17.96 14.08 2.42
N THR A 178 17.14 15.12 2.50
CA THR A 178 17.54 16.42 3.05
C THR A 178 17.84 16.31 4.55
N ARG A 179 17.05 15.51 5.28
CA ARG A 179 17.26 15.22 6.70
C ARG A 179 18.59 14.50 6.94
N ALA A 180 18.92 13.49 6.13
CA ALA A 180 20.21 12.82 6.19
C ALA A 180 21.38 13.80 5.99
N ARG A 181 21.27 14.69 5.00
CA ARG A 181 22.26 15.75 4.76
C ARG A 181 22.40 16.70 5.96
N ALA A 182 21.30 17.07 6.62
CA ALA A 182 21.32 17.89 7.83
C ALA A 182 22.03 17.20 9.01
N LEU A 183 22.03 15.86 9.04
CA LEU A 183 22.80 15.04 9.99
C LEU A 183 24.25 14.79 9.55
N GLY A 184 24.70 15.44 8.47
CA GLY A 184 26.07 15.31 7.94
C GLY A 184 26.30 14.04 7.11
N ILE A 185 25.24 13.37 6.67
CA ILE A 185 25.31 12.13 5.89
C ILE A 185 25.02 12.46 4.43
N MET A 186 26.05 12.37 3.60
CA MET A 186 26.00 12.73 2.19
C MET A 186 25.62 11.50 1.35
N LEU A 187 24.33 11.37 1.06
CA LEU A 187 23.80 10.37 0.15
C LEU A 187 23.82 10.89 -1.29
N PRO A 188 23.97 10.00 -2.31
CA PRO A 188 23.69 10.38 -3.70
C PRO A 188 22.23 10.81 -3.88
N HIS A 189 21.83 11.25 -5.07
CA HIS A 189 20.39 11.42 -5.34
C HIS A 189 19.71 10.04 -5.36
N ALA A 190 18.44 9.98 -4.96
CA ALA A 190 17.66 8.74 -5.04
C ALA A 190 17.62 8.19 -6.47
N ALA A 191 17.53 6.86 -6.59
CA ALA A 191 17.54 6.18 -7.88
C ALA A 191 16.40 6.71 -8.79
N PRO A 192 16.73 7.22 -10.00
CA PRO A 192 15.82 7.97 -10.86
C PRO A 192 14.96 7.03 -11.71
N TRP A 193 13.98 6.40 -11.05
CA TRP A 193 12.98 5.58 -11.72
C TRP A 193 11.60 5.77 -11.11
N LEU A 194 10.54 5.49 -11.84
CA LEU A 194 9.17 5.53 -11.35
C LEU A 194 8.42 4.27 -11.79
N PRO A 195 7.42 3.80 -11.02
CA PRO A 195 6.59 2.69 -11.47
C PRO A 195 5.90 3.05 -12.79
N CYS A 196 5.89 2.12 -13.74
CA CYS A 196 5.13 2.28 -14.97
C CYS A 196 3.67 2.60 -14.63
N TRP A 197 3.10 3.56 -15.35
CA TRP A 197 1.67 3.81 -15.26
C TRP A 197 0.92 2.68 -15.97
N ALA A 198 -0.24 2.35 -15.43
CA ALA A 198 -1.24 1.48 -16.02
C ALA A 198 -2.60 1.91 -15.44
N PRO A 199 -3.69 1.86 -16.21
CA PRO A 199 -5.00 2.23 -15.71
C PRO A 199 -5.42 1.27 -14.60
N MET A 200 -5.89 1.82 -13.50
CA MET A 200 -6.52 1.02 -12.45
C MET A 200 -7.93 0.61 -12.86
N THR A 201 -8.39 -0.53 -12.37
CA THR A 201 -9.78 -0.96 -12.54
C THR A 201 -10.61 -0.51 -11.34
N ALA A 202 -11.92 -0.37 -11.50
CA ALA A 202 -12.80 0.06 -10.41
C ALA A 202 -12.80 -0.92 -9.22
N ASP A 203 -12.46 -2.18 -9.47
CA ASP A 203 -12.35 -3.26 -8.48
C ASP A 203 -10.91 -3.48 -7.96
N SER A 204 -9.93 -2.68 -8.41
CA SER A 204 -8.53 -2.88 -8.04
C SER A 204 -8.29 -2.65 -6.53
N MET A 205 -8.30 -3.74 -5.76
CA MET A 205 -7.90 -3.81 -4.36
C MET A 205 -6.36 -3.79 -4.23
N GLY A 206 -5.75 -2.64 -4.53
CA GLY A 206 -4.32 -2.42 -4.37
C GLY A 206 -3.59 -2.16 -5.69
N CYS A 207 -2.76 -1.12 -5.70
CA CYS A 207 -1.92 -0.78 -6.84
C CYS A 207 -0.85 -1.86 -7.04
N ASP A 208 -0.94 -2.64 -8.12
CA ASP A 208 0.25 -3.29 -8.65
C ASP A 208 1.25 -2.19 -9.01
N GLN A 209 2.40 -2.20 -8.32
CA GLN A 209 3.50 -1.28 -8.62
C GLN A 209 4.05 -1.73 -9.97
N GLY A 210 3.63 -1.03 -11.04
CA GLY A 210 4.10 -1.29 -12.39
C GLY A 210 5.63 -1.33 -12.45
N GLU A 211 6.18 -2.01 -13.46
CA GLU A 211 7.61 -2.21 -13.58
C GLU A 211 8.40 -0.89 -13.48
N PRO A 212 9.61 -0.91 -12.88
CA PRO A 212 10.40 0.31 -12.71
C PRO A 212 10.88 0.84 -14.05
N ILE A 213 10.53 2.09 -14.35
CA ILE A 213 10.97 2.81 -15.56
C ILE A 213 12.09 3.77 -15.20
N SER A 214 13.28 3.54 -15.75
CA SER A 214 14.40 4.49 -15.69
C SER A 214 14.75 4.91 -17.11
N SER A 215 14.07 5.96 -17.60
CA SER A 215 14.23 6.49 -18.96
C SER A 215 14.16 8.02 -18.92
N PRO A 216 14.89 8.75 -19.79
CA PRO A 216 14.72 10.20 -19.91
C PRO A 216 13.33 10.59 -20.44
N ASP A 217 12.64 9.71 -21.17
CA ASP A 217 11.37 10.01 -21.84
C ASP A 217 10.14 9.72 -20.96
N MET A 218 10.25 9.89 -19.63
CA MET A 218 9.14 9.66 -18.70
C MET A 218 8.12 10.81 -18.73
N LEU A 219 6.84 10.48 -18.72
CA LEU A 219 5.72 11.39 -18.50
C LEU A 219 5.02 11.04 -17.20
N VAL A 220 5.06 11.93 -16.21
CA VAL A 220 4.40 11.69 -14.92
C VAL A 220 2.90 11.92 -15.06
N VAL A 221 2.13 10.87 -14.78
CA VAL A 221 0.66 10.88 -14.79
C VAL A 221 0.16 11.07 -13.34
N PRO A 222 -0.71 12.06 -13.07
CA PRO A 222 -1.28 12.28 -11.75
C PRO A 222 -2.22 11.13 -11.35
N ALA A 223 -2.64 11.12 -10.08
CA ALA A 223 -3.79 10.32 -9.68
C ALA A 223 -5.05 10.89 -10.34
N MET A 224 -5.93 10.02 -10.85
CA MET A 224 -7.14 10.39 -11.58
C MET A 224 -8.25 9.40 -11.23
N GLU A 225 -9.51 9.79 -11.43
CA GLU A 225 -10.65 8.88 -11.31
C GLU A 225 -10.54 7.71 -12.31
N ILE A 226 -11.12 6.56 -11.92
CA ILE A 226 -10.92 5.29 -12.63
C ILE A 226 -11.39 5.35 -14.08
N ASP A 227 -12.55 5.94 -14.33
CA ASP A 227 -13.14 6.08 -15.66
C ASP A 227 -12.30 7.00 -16.56
N LEU A 228 -11.70 8.07 -16.00
CA LEU A 228 -10.74 8.90 -16.73
C LEU A 228 -9.46 8.13 -17.08
N GLN A 229 -8.94 7.31 -16.15
CA GLN A 229 -7.79 6.45 -16.41
C GLN A 229 -8.09 5.46 -17.54
N GLN A 230 -9.22 4.77 -17.45
CA GLN A 230 -9.65 3.77 -18.42
C GLN A 230 -9.92 4.40 -19.80
N GLY A 231 -10.56 5.57 -19.86
CA GLY A 231 -10.79 6.30 -21.11
C GLY A 231 -9.50 6.80 -21.77
N ALA A 232 -8.48 7.16 -20.98
CA ALA A 232 -7.21 7.66 -21.50
C ALA A 232 -6.17 6.56 -21.79
N ALA A 233 -6.38 5.35 -21.28
CA ALA A 233 -5.47 4.20 -21.42
C ALA A 233 -5.04 3.92 -22.88
N PRO A 234 -5.93 3.98 -23.91
CA PRO A 234 -5.52 3.72 -25.30
C PRO A 234 -4.44 4.67 -25.84
N ILE A 235 -4.21 5.80 -25.18
CA ILE A 235 -3.18 6.79 -25.51
C ILE A 235 -2.05 6.76 -24.48
N LEU A 236 -2.37 6.71 -23.17
CA LEU A 236 -1.38 6.75 -22.10
C LEU A 236 -0.55 5.46 -21.99
N ASP A 237 -1.10 4.29 -22.34
CA ASP A 237 -0.38 3.00 -22.36
C ASP A 237 0.38 2.74 -23.68
N ALA A 238 0.34 3.67 -24.63
CA ALA A 238 0.87 3.53 -25.98
C ALA A 238 2.05 4.50 -26.24
N PRO A 239 3.30 4.13 -25.87
CA PRO A 239 4.46 4.99 -26.02
C PRO A 239 4.69 5.51 -27.44
N GLU A 240 4.28 4.76 -28.46
CA GLU A 240 4.36 5.15 -29.87
C GLU A 240 3.43 6.32 -30.24
N LYS A 241 2.33 6.51 -29.51
CA LYS A 241 1.40 7.63 -29.72
C LYS A 241 1.89 8.91 -29.04
N LEU A 242 2.42 8.79 -27.82
CA LEU A 242 2.90 9.94 -27.04
C LEU A 242 4.35 10.31 -27.33
N GLY A 243 5.18 9.36 -27.74
CA GLY A 243 6.65 9.49 -27.77
C GLY A 243 7.27 9.52 -26.37
N MET A 244 6.54 9.10 -25.34
CA MET A 244 6.94 9.11 -23.93
C MET A 244 6.43 7.85 -23.23
N ARG A 245 7.10 7.44 -22.15
CA ARG A 245 6.64 6.36 -21.28
C ARG A 245 5.93 6.95 -20.08
N THR A 246 4.66 6.61 -19.89
CA THR A 246 3.87 7.08 -18.76
C THR A 246 4.29 6.38 -17.47
N VAL A 247 4.40 7.15 -16.40
CA VAL A 247 4.81 6.67 -15.08
C VAL A 247 3.92 7.26 -14.00
N ARG A 248 3.75 6.53 -12.89
CA ARG A 248 2.95 6.99 -11.76
C ARG A 248 3.66 8.14 -11.04
N ILE A 249 2.87 9.10 -10.57
CA ILE A 249 3.33 10.16 -9.68
C ILE A 249 3.90 9.57 -8.38
N ALA A 250 5.02 10.14 -7.91
CA ALA A 250 5.64 9.81 -6.64
C ALA A 250 5.99 11.11 -5.91
N PRO A 251 5.01 11.74 -5.23
CA PRO A 251 5.18 13.07 -4.64
C PRO A 251 6.32 13.13 -3.61
N GLU A 252 6.72 12.01 -3.03
CA GLU A 252 7.85 11.88 -2.10
C GLU A 252 9.18 12.31 -2.72
N PHE A 253 9.31 12.30 -4.05
CA PHE A 253 10.51 12.75 -4.75
C PHE A 253 10.48 14.23 -5.16
N SER A 254 9.41 14.97 -4.87
CA SER A 254 9.33 16.41 -5.16
C SER A 254 10.47 17.16 -4.45
N GLY A 255 11.25 17.94 -5.22
CA GLY A 255 12.47 18.60 -4.77
C GLY A 255 13.76 17.99 -5.32
N TYR A 256 13.73 16.74 -5.79
CA TYR A 256 14.85 16.20 -6.55
C TYR A 256 14.85 16.78 -7.97
N ASP A 257 15.99 17.34 -8.39
CA ASP A 257 16.14 17.95 -9.73
C ASP A 257 15.75 17.00 -10.87
N TRP A 258 16.09 15.70 -10.77
CA TRP A 258 15.72 14.72 -11.79
C TRP A 258 14.21 14.49 -11.89
N TYR A 259 13.48 14.59 -10.77
CA TYR A 259 12.03 14.34 -10.71
C TYR A 259 11.25 15.61 -11.08
N ASP A 260 11.71 16.77 -10.61
CA ASP A 260 11.05 18.06 -10.87
C ASP A 260 11.19 18.48 -12.34
N ARG A 261 12.19 17.97 -13.06
CA ARG A 261 12.39 18.20 -14.50
C ARG A 261 11.58 17.27 -15.40
N LEU A 262 10.90 16.24 -14.87
CA LEU A 262 10.11 15.34 -15.72
C LEU A 262 8.86 16.05 -16.25
N PRO A 263 8.50 15.83 -17.52
CA PRO A 263 7.21 16.22 -18.07
C PRO A 263 6.05 15.69 -17.23
N ARG A 264 4.97 16.48 -17.14
CA ARG A 264 3.79 16.13 -16.34
C ARG A 264 2.52 16.28 -17.15
N LEU A 265 1.65 15.29 -17.06
CA LEU A 265 0.27 15.47 -17.47
C LEU A 265 -0.40 16.40 -16.46
N GLN A 266 -0.80 17.58 -16.92
CA GLN A 266 -1.37 18.65 -16.09
C GLN A 266 -2.89 18.75 -16.25
N THR A 267 -3.39 18.56 -17.47
CA THR A 267 -4.83 18.57 -17.76
C THR A 267 -5.20 17.37 -18.63
N LEU A 268 -6.39 16.84 -18.42
CA LEU A 268 -6.95 15.75 -19.21
C LEU A 268 -8.46 15.99 -19.31
N ALA A 269 -8.97 16.04 -20.53
CA ALA A 269 -10.38 16.18 -20.81
C ALA A 269 -10.77 15.37 -22.04
N PHE A 270 -12.02 14.94 -22.11
CA PHE A 270 -12.63 14.32 -23.26
C PHE A 270 -13.62 15.29 -23.89
N VAL A 271 -13.37 15.67 -25.13
CA VAL A 271 -14.26 16.50 -25.93
C VAL A 271 -15.13 15.57 -26.78
N ILE A 272 -16.43 15.68 -26.62
CA ILE A 272 -17.44 14.80 -27.22
C ILE A 272 -18.32 15.66 -28.12
N GLU A 273 -18.35 15.35 -29.41
CA GLU A 273 -19.31 15.92 -30.34
C GLU A 273 -20.47 14.95 -30.50
N GLN A 274 -21.69 15.37 -30.15
CA GLN A 274 -22.90 14.55 -30.32
C GLN A 274 -24.08 15.43 -30.73
N ASN A 275 -24.77 15.05 -31.81
CA ASN A 275 -25.95 15.77 -32.33
C ASN A 275 -25.67 17.25 -32.64
N GLY A 276 -24.44 17.58 -33.02
CA GLY A 276 -23.99 18.95 -33.27
C GLY A 276 -23.76 19.81 -32.02
N LEU A 277 -23.77 19.22 -30.83
CA LEU A 277 -23.36 19.84 -29.57
C LEU A 277 -21.99 19.32 -29.15
N GLU A 278 -21.20 20.18 -28.51
CA GLU A 278 -19.92 19.84 -27.90
C GLU A 278 -20.10 19.72 -26.39
N HIS A 279 -19.65 18.60 -25.83
CA HIS A 279 -19.62 18.32 -24.40
C HIS A 279 -18.18 18.06 -23.95
N ILE A 280 -17.86 18.46 -22.72
CA ILE A 280 -16.53 18.25 -22.13
C ILE A 280 -16.72 17.39 -20.89
N TYR A 281 -15.96 16.31 -20.81
CA TYR A 281 -15.87 15.46 -19.64
C TYR A 281 -14.45 15.49 -19.07
N GLU A 282 -14.32 15.91 -17.82
CA GLU A 282 -13.06 15.96 -17.09
C GLU A 282 -13.29 15.64 -15.61
N ALA A 283 -12.23 15.67 -14.80
CA ALA A 283 -12.36 15.41 -13.37
C ALA A 283 -13.41 16.33 -12.72
N ASP A 284 -14.21 15.77 -11.82
CA ASP A 284 -15.26 16.46 -11.06
C ASP A 284 -16.31 17.19 -11.93
N THR A 285 -16.51 16.74 -13.17
CA THR A 285 -17.48 17.31 -14.10
C THR A 285 -18.51 16.27 -14.53
N GLU A 286 -19.79 16.60 -14.39
CA GLU A 286 -20.89 15.84 -14.99
C GLU A 286 -21.14 16.28 -16.43
N LEU A 287 -21.49 15.32 -17.28
CA LEU A 287 -21.98 15.62 -18.61
C LEU A 287 -23.39 16.20 -18.53
N ASP A 288 -23.67 17.16 -19.41
CA ASP A 288 -25.00 17.74 -19.52
C ASP A 288 -26.04 16.65 -19.88
N PRO A 289 -27.28 16.70 -19.34
CA PRO A 289 -28.33 15.72 -19.64
C PRO A 289 -28.69 15.56 -21.13
N SER A 290 -28.29 16.50 -21.99
CA SER A 290 -28.43 16.38 -23.45
C SER A 290 -27.42 15.42 -24.09
N CYS A 291 -26.33 15.08 -23.40
CA CYS A 291 -25.40 14.02 -23.80
C CYS A 291 -25.92 12.67 -23.30
N THR A 292 -26.19 11.75 -24.22
CA THR A 292 -26.78 10.45 -23.89
C THR A 292 -25.93 9.29 -24.43
N SER A 293 -26.00 8.14 -23.77
CA SER A 293 -25.32 6.92 -24.23
C SER A 293 -25.68 6.57 -25.67
N GLY A 294 -24.69 6.18 -26.47
CA GLY A 294 -24.86 5.83 -27.87
C GLY A 294 -23.71 6.31 -28.76
N ARG A 295 -24.02 6.55 -30.04
CA ARG A 295 -23.04 7.06 -31.01
C ARG A 295 -22.77 8.54 -30.76
N ALA A 296 -21.49 8.90 -30.78
CA ALA A 296 -21.00 10.26 -30.83
C ALA A 296 -20.42 10.53 -32.22
N ASP A 297 -20.55 11.76 -32.72
CA ASP A 297 -19.96 12.18 -33.99
C ASP A 297 -18.42 12.11 -33.91
N ALA A 298 -17.84 12.55 -32.80
CA ALA A 298 -16.42 12.43 -32.48
C ALA A 298 -16.18 12.36 -30.96
N ILE A 299 -15.11 11.66 -30.56
CA ILE A 299 -14.61 11.65 -29.19
C ILE A 299 -13.11 11.96 -29.26
N THR A 300 -12.65 12.99 -28.56
CA THR A 300 -11.27 13.45 -28.59
C THR A 300 -10.72 13.55 -27.16
N LEU A 301 -9.63 12.83 -26.88
CA LEU A 301 -8.84 13.02 -25.68
C LEU A 301 -7.92 14.23 -25.85
N GLU A 302 -8.07 15.21 -24.98
CA GLU A 302 -7.20 16.38 -24.90
C GLU A 302 -6.28 16.29 -23.69
N LEU A 303 -4.98 16.29 -23.93
CA LEU A 303 -3.94 16.23 -22.90
C LEU A 303 -3.17 17.55 -22.88
N GLY A 304 -3.07 18.18 -21.71
CA GLY A 304 -2.14 19.26 -21.44
C GLY A 304 -0.90 18.73 -20.76
N ILE A 305 0.24 18.76 -21.45
CA ILE A 305 1.52 18.25 -20.94
C ILE A 305 2.45 19.43 -20.65
N ALA A 306 2.78 19.61 -19.38
CA ALA A 306 3.82 20.54 -18.94
C ALA A 306 5.20 19.91 -19.17
N ASP A 307 6.17 20.69 -19.63
CA ASP A 307 7.55 20.25 -19.83
C ASP A 307 8.27 19.85 -18.53
N CYS A 308 7.86 20.40 -17.39
CA CYS A 308 8.39 20.06 -16.07
C CYS A 308 7.41 20.43 -14.93
N ALA A 309 7.77 20.13 -13.68
CA ALA A 309 7.00 20.47 -12.48
C ALA A 309 7.15 21.94 -12.03
N LEU A 310 8.09 22.67 -12.62
CA LEU A 310 8.54 23.96 -12.11
C LEU A 310 7.58 25.09 -12.48
N PRO A 311 7.50 26.16 -11.67
CA PRO A 311 6.71 27.34 -12.03
C PRO A 311 7.16 27.93 -13.39
N GLY A 312 6.18 28.24 -14.25
CA GLY A 312 6.44 28.78 -15.59
C GLY A 312 6.75 27.73 -16.65
N ALA A 313 6.55 26.44 -16.35
CA ALA A 313 6.60 25.34 -17.30
C ALA A 313 5.73 25.61 -18.55
N THR A 314 6.21 25.18 -19.71
CA THR A 314 5.47 25.31 -20.97
C THR A 314 4.42 24.21 -21.06
N LEU A 315 3.15 24.59 -21.21
CA LEU A 315 2.05 23.65 -21.42
C LEU A 315 1.83 23.41 -22.92
N THR A 316 1.96 22.16 -23.37
CA THR A 316 1.65 21.75 -24.73
C THR A 316 0.35 20.94 -24.76
N LYS A 317 -0.62 21.38 -25.56
CA LYS A 317 -1.87 20.66 -25.78
C LYS A 317 -1.68 19.61 -26.88
N ARG A 318 -2.14 18.38 -26.65
CA ARG A 318 -2.17 17.29 -27.63
C ARG A 318 -3.56 16.66 -27.66
N CYS A 319 -4.09 16.41 -28.86
CA CYS A 319 -5.43 15.88 -29.06
C CYS A 319 -5.35 14.54 -29.79
N PHE A 320 -6.11 13.55 -29.33
CA PHE A 320 -6.11 12.20 -29.88
C PHE A 320 -7.55 11.71 -30.06
N PRO A 321 -7.93 11.20 -31.24
CA PRO A 321 -9.25 10.60 -31.43
C PRO A 321 -9.37 9.30 -30.62
N LEU A 322 -10.55 9.07 -30.06
CA LEU A 322 -10.92 7.85 -29.36
C LEU A 322 -12.10 7.16 -30.03
N GLU A 323 -12.15 5.84 -29.89
CA GLU A 323 -13.22 5.01 -30.42
C GLU A 323 -14.35 4.78 -29.43
N LEU A 324 -14.04 4.88 -28.13
CA LEU A 324 -14.95 4.55 -27.04
C LEU A 324 -14.63 5.41 -25.81
N LEU A 325 -15.66 5.78 -25.05
CA LEU A 325 -15.54 6.39 -23.74
C LEU A 325 -16.67 5.93 -22.82
N VAL A 326 -16.33 5.54 -21.59
CA VAL A 326 -17.29 5.25 -20.53
C VAL A 326 -17.11 6.34 -19.47
N CYS A 327 -18.13 7.17 -19.30
CA CYS A 327 -18.13 8.26 -18.31
C CYS A 327 -18.93 7.78 -17.10
N ARG A 328 -18.33 7.83 -15.92
CA ARG A 328 -19.00 7.43 -14.67
C ARG A 328 -20.16 8.37 -14.32
N ASN A 329 -20.03 9.66 -14.64
CA ASN A 329 -21.06 10.68 -14.45
C ASN A 329 -21.66 10.67 -13.02
N GLU A 330 -20.78 10.70 -12.01
CA GLU A 330 -21.05 10.59 -10.56
C GLU A 330 -21.61 9.27 -10.02
N GLY A 331 -22.10 8.36 -10.88
CA GLY A 331 -22.63 7.05 -10.46
C GLY A 331 -21.58 5.98 -10.16
N TYR A 332 -22.02 4.79 -9.76
CA TYR A 332 -21.15 3.59 -9.67
C TYR A 332 -21.77 2.38 -10.37
N ASP A 333 -22.89 2.58 -11.05
CA ASP A 333 -23.59 1.54 -11.79
C ASP A 333 -23.69 1.91 -13.29
N LEU A 334 -24.26 0.98 -14.05
CA LEU A 334 -24.45 1.14 -15.49
C LEU A 334 -25.60 2.09 -15.83
N ASP A 335 -26.50 2.36 -14.90
CA ASP A 335 -27.71 3.15 -15.18
C ASP A 335 -27.40 4.65 -15.14
N ASP A 336 -26.45 5.05 -14.28
CA ASP A 336 -25.96 6.44 -14.18
C ASP A 336 -24.87 6.77 -15.20
N ALA A 337 -24.19 5.76 -15.75
CA ALA A 337 -23.05 5.94 -16.66
C ALA A 337 -23.47 6.38 -18.07
N ILE A 338 -22.65 7.24 -18.68
CA ILE A 338 -22.79 7.65 -20.09
C ILE A 338 -21.74 6.93 -20.94
N ILE A 339 -22.20 6.10 -21.86
CA ILE A 339 -21.36 5.24 -22.70
C ILE A 339 -21.40 5.74 -24.15
N LEU A 340 -20.26 6.16 -24.67
CA LEU A 340 -20.14 6.82 -25.96
C LEU A 340 -19.26 6.01 -26.91
N ILE A 341 -19.74 5.80 -28.12
CA ILE A 341 -19.04 5.07 -29.19
C ILE A 341 -18.81 6.03 -30.35
N GLY A 342 -17.57 6.19 -30.80
CA GLY A 342 -17.23 7.05 -31.93
C GLY A 342 -17.99 6.65 -33.20
N GLY A 343 -18.40 7.62 -34.02
CA GLY A 343 -19.29 7.39 -35.15
C GLY A 343 -18.78 6.36 -36.17
N ASN A 344 -17.45 6.30 -36.34
CA ASN A 344 -16.79 5.35 -37.24
C ASN A 344 -16.15 4.15 -36.51
N ALA A 345 -16.33 4.04 -35.20
CA ALA A 345 -15.71 2.99 -34.40
C ALA A 345 -16.35 1.62 -34.67
N VAL A 346 -15.51 0.60 -34.82
CA VAL A 346 -15.91 -0.81 -34.94
C VAL A 346 -15.54 -1.51 -33.63
N VAL A 347 -16.45 -1.43 -32.67
CA VAL A 347 -16.27 -1.99 -31.32
C VAL A 347 -17.14 -3.23 -31.18
N SER A 348 -16.59 -4.32 -30.65
CA SER A 348 -17.40 -5.51 -30.35
C SER A 348 -18.18 -5.31 -29.03
N PRO A 349 -19.34 -5.94 -28.87
CA PRO A 349 -20.07 -5.88 -27.60
C PRO A 349 -19.27 -6.39 -26.40
N ASP A 350 -18.38 -7.37 -26.61
CA ASP A 350 -17.52 -7.89 -25.55
C ASP A 350 -16.43 -6.88 -25.15
N ASP A 351 -15.82 -6.16 -26.10
CA ASP A 351 -14.82 -5.13 -25.79
C ASP A 351 -15.47 -3.95 -25.06
N LEU A 352 -16.68 -3.56 -25.47
CA LEU A 352 -17.44 -2.51 -24.82
C LEU A 352 -17.85 -2.92 -23.39
N ALA A 353 -18.37 -4.14 -23.21
CA ALA A 353 -18.72 -4.65 -21.88
C ALA A 353 -17.49 -4.76 -20.96
N TRP A 354 -16.34 -5.18 -21.51
CA TRP A 354 -15.07 -5.19 -20.78
C TRP A 354 -14.68 -3.79 -20.31
N GLN A 355 -14.78 -2.77 -21.17
CA GLN A 355 -14.46 -1.39 -20.79
C GLN A 355 -15.39 -0.87 -19.69
N MET A 356 -16.70 -1.19 -19.76
CA MET A 356 -17.65 -0.84 -18.70
C MET A 356 -17.26 -1.46 -17.36
N GLU A 357 -16.88 -2.75 -17.36
CA GLU A 357 -16.42 -3.45 -16.17
C GLU A 357 -15.17 -2.81 -15.58
N GLN A 358 -14.15 -2.54 -16.41
CA GLN A 358 -12.92 -1.90 -15.91
C GLN A 358 -13.18 -0.52 -15.30
N SER A 359 -14.13 0.23 -15.86
CA SER A 359 -14.41 1.62 -15.49
C SER A 359 -15.35 1.76 -14.29
N LEU A 360 -16.27 0.81 -14.09
CA LEU A 360 -17.40 0.97 -13.16
C LEU A 360 -17.51 -0.15 -12.11
N PHE A 361 -17.14 -1.39 -12.44
CA PHE A 361 -17.40 -2.52 -11.54
C PHE A 361 -16.55 -2.45 -10.28
N ARG A 362 -17.21 -2.49 -9.13
CA ARG A 362 -16.58 -2.63 -7.82
C ARG A 362 -17.42 -3.56 -6.97
N ALA A 363 -16.82 -4.64 -6.49
CA ALA A 363 -17.53 -5.55 -5.60
C ALA A 363 -17.85 -4.88 -4.26
N SER A 364 -19.05 -5.14 -3.75
CA SER A 364 -19.42 -4.75 -2.40
C SER A 364 -18.84 -5.74 -1.39
N ASP A 365 -18.13 -5.21 -0.40
CA ASP A 365 -17.64 -5.98 0.76
C ASP A 365 -18.70 -6.12 1.87
N ASP A 366 -19.93 -5.64 1.64
CA ASP A 366 -21.04 -5.79 2.59
C ASP A 366 -21.39 -7.27 2.77
N SER A 367 -21.54 -7.69 4.03
CA SER A 367 -21.89 -9.07 4.39
C SER A 367 -23.23 -9.54 3.85
N ASP A 368 -24.14 -8.63 3.50
CA ASP A 368 -25.43 -8.95 2.91
C ASP A 368 -25.38 -9.11 1.37
N CYS A 369 -24.22 -8.86 0.75
CA CYS A 369 -24.01 -9.04 -0.68
C CYS A 369 -23.50 -10.45 -1.02
N ASP A 370 -23.74 -10.88 -2.27
CA ASP A 370 -23.28 -12.18 -2.78
C ASP A 370 -21.74 -12.25 -2.86
N SER A 371 -21.18 -13.42 -3.19
CA SER A 371 -19.73 -13.55 -3.42
C SER A 371 -19.27 -12.64 -4.56
N TRP A 372 -17.99 -12.27 -4.54
CA TRP A 372 -17.35 -11.46 -5.57
C TRP A 372 -17.63 -12.01 -6.99
N GLU A 373 -17.48 -13.33 -7.19
CA GLU A 373 -17.70 -13.98 -8.48
C GLU A 373 -19.15 -13.80 -8.97
N THR A 374 -20.11 -13.89 -8.05
CA THR A 374 -21.53 -13.75 -8.38
C THR A 374 -21.87 -12.31 -8.73
N GLN A 375 -21.31 -11.34 -8.01
CA GLN A 375 -21.46 -9.92 -8.30
C GLN A 375 -20.85 -9.57 -9.67
N GLN A 376 -19.64 -10.04 -9.94
CA GLN A 376 -18.95 -9.83 -11.23
C GLN A 376 -19.71 -10.45 -12.39
N ASP A 377 -20.15 -11.71 -12.28
CA ASP A 377 -20.93 -12.40 -13.31
C ASP A 377 -22.22 -11.63 -13.63
N ASN A 378 -22.89 -11.11 -12.60
CA ASN A 378 -24.11 -10.32 -12.76
C ASN A 378 -23.81 -8.99 -13.47
N PHE A 379 -22.74 -8.29 -13.08
CA PHE A 379 -22.31 -7.05 -13.74
C PHE A 379 -21.97 -7.29 -15.21
N GLN A 380 -21.14 -8.29 -15.51
CA GLN A 380 -20.74 -8.63 -16.88
C GLN A 380 -21.94 -8.97 -17.77
N ARG A 381 -22.93 -9.69 -17.24
CA ARG A 381 -24.19 -9.96 -17.97
C ARG A 381 -24.94 -8.66 -18.29
N SER A 382 -25.06 -7.74 -17.33
CA SER A 382 -25.72 -6.45 -17.54
C SER A 382 -24.95 -5.57 -18.53
N ALA A 383 -23.63 -5.49 -18.40
CA ALA A 383 -22.75 -4.75 -19.30
C ALA A 383 -22.85 -5.25 -20.75
N ARG A 384 -22.84 -6.58 -20.97
CA ARG A 384 -23.05 -7.16 -22.30
C ARG A 384 -24.42 -6.82 -22.89
N ASN A 385 -25.48 -6.89 -22.08
CA ASN A 385 -26.83 -6.55 -22.54
C ASN A 385 -26.91 -5.07 -22.96
N ASN A 386 -26.28 -4.17 -22.19
CA ASN A 386 -26.18 -2.75 -22.51
C ASN A 386 -25.37 -2.54 -23.80
N ALA A 387 -24.22 -3.19 -23.94
CA ALA A 387 -23.40 -3.15 -25.14
C ALA A 387 -24.16 -3.62 -26.41
N TYR A 388 -24.94 -4.71 -26.31
CA TYR A 388 -25.79 -5.15 -27.42
C TYR A 388 -26.85 -4.11 -27.80
N ALA A 389 -27.50 -3.49 -26.82
CA ALA A 389 -28.51 -2.47 -27.07
C ALA A 389 -27.93 -1.19 -27.73
N LEU A 390 -26.67 -0.86 -27.44
CA LEU A 390 -26.00 0.31 -28.02
C LEU A 390 -25.39 0.05 -29.41
N LEU A 391 -24.96 -1.18 -29.70
CA LEU A 391 -24.20 -1.50 -30.92
C LEU A 391 -25.01 -2.20 -32.02
N LEU A 392 -26.06 -2.95 -31.66
CA LEU A 392 -26.84 -3.75 -32.59
C LEU A 392 -28.22 -3.14 -32.84
N SER A 393 -28.90 -3.60 -33.88
CA SER A 393 -30.34 -3.34 -34.04
C SER A 393 -31.13 -4.01 -32.91
N GLU A 394 -32.34 -3.50 -32.60
CA GLU A 394 -33.19 -4.03 -31.52
C GLU A 394 -33.45 -5.55 -31.68
N GLU A 395 -33.67 -6.03 -32.90
CA GLU A 395 -33.91 -7.44 -33.20
C GLU A 395 -32.65 -8.31 -33.02
N GLU A 396 -31.49 -7.83 -33.47
CA GLU A 396 -30.21 -8.55 -33.31
C GLU A 396 -29.77 -8.61 -31.85
N ALA A 397 -29.94 -7.51 -31.10
CA ALA A 397 -29.69 -7.45 -29.67
C ALA A 397 -30.58 -8.47 -28.92
N LEU A 398 -31.88 -8.50 -29.23
CA LEU A 398 -32.82 -9.46 -28.64
C LEU A 398 -32.44 -10.90 -28.95
N LEU A 399 -32.16 -11.23 -30.21
CA LEU A 399 -31.75 -12.58 -30.63
C LEU A 399 -30.47 -13.02 -29.93
N ARG A 400 -29.52 -12.10 -29.73
CA ARG A 400 -28.26 -12.39 -29.06
C ARG A 400 -28.45 -12.61 -27.55
N GLN A 401 -29.25 -11.78 -26.87
CA GLN A 401 -29.62 -12.00 -25.47
C GLN A 401 -30.28 -13.38 -25.26
N ILE A 402 -31.20 -13.78 -26.16
CA ILE A 402 -31.83 -15.10 -26.11
C ILE A 402 -30.77 -16.21 -26.29
N ARG A 403 -29.86 -16.06 -27.26
CA ARG A 403 -28.80 -17.05 -27.51
C ARG A 403 -27.86 -17.20 -26.33
N ASP A 404 -27.45 -16.12 -25.68
CA ASP A 404 -26.53 -16.15 -24.55
C ASP A 404 -27.18 -16.82 -23.33
N ARG A 405 -28.46 -16.55 -23.07
CA ARG A 405 -29.24 -17.24 -22.02
C ARG A 405 -29.40 -18.73 -22.29
N LEU A 406 -29.66 -19.12 -23.54
CA LEU A 406 -29.71 -20.54 -23.94
C LEU A 406 -28.34 -21.20 -23.80
N THR A 407 -27.26 -20.50 -24.16
CA THR A 407 -25.88 -20.99 -24.04
C THR A 407 -25.52 -21.26 -22.58
N ASP A 408 -25.73 -20.28 -21.70
CA ASP A 408 -25.42 -20.38 -20.27
C ASP A 408 -26.28 -21.42 -19.54
N LYS A 409 -27.60 -21.45 -19.80
CA LYS A 409 -28.53 -22.28 -19.00
C LYS A 409 -28.92 -23.61 -19.62
N VAL A 410 -28.79 -23.77 -20.94
CA VAL A 410 -29.35 -24.92 -21.67
C VAL A 410 -28.29 -25.71 -22.45
N GLN A 411 -27.25 -25.08 -23.00
CA GLN A 411 -26.33 -25.76 -23.93
C GLN A 411 -25.63 -26.97 -23.31
N TRP A 412 -25.20 -26.88 -22.05
CA TRP A 412 -24.53 -27.99 -21.36
C TRP A 412 -25.45 -29.20 -21.08
N LEU A 413 -26.77 -29.03 -21.16
CA LEU A 413 -27.75 -30.11 -21.05
C LEU A 413 -27.92 -30.89 -22.36
N ILE A 414 -27.42 -30.38 -23.49
CA ILE A 414 -27.56 -30.99 -24.80
C ILE A 414 -26.49 -32.08 -24.95
N PRO A 415 -26.87 -33.36 -25.16
CA PRO A 415 -25.91 -34.43 -25.37
C PRO A 415 -25.05 -34.18 -26.63
N PRO A 416 -23.77 -34.60 -26.64
CA PRO A 416 -22.86 -34.34 -27.75
C PRO A 416 -23.28 -35.00 -29.08
N ASP A 417 -24.13 -36.03 -29.04
CA ASP A 417 -24.68 -36.75 -30.21
C ASP A 417 -26.06 -36.23 -30.65
N ARG A 418 -26.53 -35.11 -30.07
CA ARG A 418 -27.89 -34.60 -30.29
C ARG A 418 -27.90 -33.12 -30.67
N THR A 419 -28.88 -32.74 -31.47
CA THR A 419 -29.23 -31.35 -31.77
C THR A 419 -30.54 -30.98 -31.09
N LEU A 420 -30.55 -29.85 -30.38
CA LEU A 420 -31.76 -29.29 -29.77
C LEU A 420 -32.35 -28.21 -30.69
N THR A 421 -33.60 -28.41 -31.11
CA THR A 421 -34.41 -27.38 -31.77
C THR A 421 -35.37 -26.80 -30.75
N VAL A 422 -35.31 -25.47 -30.55
CA VAL A 422 -36.19 -24.74 -29.64
C VAL A 422 -37.17 -23.91 -30.47
N THR A 423 -38.46 -24.16 -30.31
CA THR A 423 -39.52 -23.31 -30.85
C THR A 423 -40.23 -22.64 -29.68
N ALA A 424 -40.09 -21.33 -29.55
CA ALA A 424 -40.61 -20.59 -28.41
C ALA A 424 -41.48 -19.41 -28.85
N THR A 425 -42.58 -19.21 -28.12
CA THR A 425 -43.40 -18.00 -28.14
C THR A 425 -43.48 -17.43 -26.72
N ARG A 426 -44.04 -16.23 -26.55
CA ARG A 426 -44.21 -15.64 -25.21
C ARG A 426 -45.03 -16.50 -24.25
N THR A 427 -45.88 -17.39 -24.77
CA THR A 427 -46.83 -18.19 -23.97
C THR A 427 -46.49 -19.68 -23.91
N GLY A 428 -45.44 -20.14 -24.58
CA GLY A 428 -45.11 -21.58 -24.61
C GLY A 428 -43.79 -21.87 -25.31
N VAL A 429 -43.14 -22.95 -24.87
CA VAL A 429 -41.85 -23.42 -25.39
C VAL A 429 -41.98 -24.90 -25.74
N GLU A 430 -41.64 -25.25 -26.97
CA GLU A 430 -41.53 -26.62 -27.46
C GLU A 430 -40.07 -26.95 -27.76
N LEU A 431 -39.66 -28.16 -27.36
CA LEU A 431 -38.29 -28.64 -27.47
C LEU A 431 -38.27 -29.95 -28.24
N THR A 432 -37.39 -30.07 -29.23
CA THR A 432 -37.18 -31.30 -30.00
C THR A 432 -35.71 -31.68 -29.99
N LEU A 433 -35.41 -32.95 -29.71
CA LEU A 433 -34.05 -33.49 -29.72
C LEU A 433 -33.92 -34.51 -30.85
N GLU A 434 -33.01 -34.24 -31.77
CA GLU A 434 -32.74 -35.09 -32.93
C GLU A 434 -31.28 -35.57 -32.92
N PRO A 435 -30.93 -36.68 -33.60
CA PRO A 435 -29.54 -37.07 -33.80
C PRO A 435 -28.75 -35.93 -34.46
N ALA A 436 -27.55 -35.63 -33.97
CA ALA A 436 -26.69 -34.63 -34.58
C ALA A 436 -26.30 -35.05 -36.03
N PRO A 437 -26.22 -34.08 -36.97
CA PRO A 437 -25.86 -34.34 -38.37
C PRO A 437 -24.43 -34.86 -38.56
#